data_AF-A0A5B1AS66-F1
#
_entry.id   AF-A0A5B1AS66-F1
#
_cell.length_a   1.000
_cell.length_b   1.000
_cell.length_c   1.000
_cell.angle_alpha   90.00
_cell.angle_beta   90.00
_cell.angle_gamma   90.00
#
_symmetry.space_group_name_H-M   'P 1'
#
loop_
_entity.id
_entity.type
_entity.pdbx_description
1 polymer ?
#
loop_
_entity_poly.entity_id
_entity_poly.type
_entity_poly.pdbx_seq_one_letter_code
_entity_poly.pdbx_strand_id
1 'polypeptide(L)'
;MKVSRNAYYHWLKTKDNKNTKLIQLKERIKSIFQSSHQIYGSTRIQKMLARENIVYSVSYISYLMRKLGLKSVLKKKFVVTTNSDHDNPITTNFLNREFNALEIGKKWVSDITYIRVGDHWNYLTTIIDLADRKVVSWILSEDMTTENTVYKAWIKARNTRDIKEGFIFHSDRGVQYTSTKVMTLFNENIKITQSMSRKGNCWDNAV
;
A
#
# COMPACT_ATOMS: atom_id res chain seq x y z
N MET A 1 43.99 -47.66 13.61
CA MET A 1 43.25 -46.41 13.96
C MET A 1 43.10 -46.35 15.48
N LYS A 2 43.65 -45.33 16.17
CA LYS A 2 43.50 -45.16 17.63
C LYS A 2 42.26 -44.29 17.92
N VAL A 3 41.09 -44.92 18.09
CA VAL A 3 39.86 -44.24 18.52
C VAL A 3 39.33 -44.99 19.74
N SER A 4 38.85 -44.28 20.77
CA SER A 4 38.33 -44.94 21.96
C SER A 4 37.06 -45.74 21.62
N ARG A 5 36.92 -46.92 22.24
CA ARG A 5 35.76 -47.80 22.03
C ARG A 5 34.44 -47.09 22.31
N ASN A 6 34.43 -46.20 23.30
CA ASN A 6 33.26 -45.41 23.66
C ASN A 6 32.88 -44.38 22.57
N ALA A 7 33.87 -43.71 21.97
CA ALA A 7 33.64 -42.78 20.85
C ALA A 7 33.12 -43.50 19.60
N TYR A 8 33.61 -44.72 19.33
CA TYR A 8 33.14 -45.54 18.21
C TYR A 8 31.66 -45.94 18.35
N TYR A 9 31.25 -46.45 19.52
CA TYR A 9 29.84 -46.81 19.75
C TYR A 9 28.92 -45.59 19.85
N HIS A 10 29.40 -44.48 20.41
CA HIS A 10 28.65 -43.22 20.40
C HIS A 10 28.42 -42.71 18.96
N TRP A 11 29.44 -42.76 18.10
CA TRP A 11 29.30 -42.43 16.68
C TRP A 11 28.32 -43.38 15.98
N LEU A 12 28.44 -44.70 16.19
CA LEU A 12 27.52 -45.69 15.62
C LEU A 12 26.06 -45.43 16.00
N LYS A 13 25.81 -45.00 17.24
CA LYS A 13 24.47 -44.72 17.77
C LYS A 13 23.91 -43.36 17.31
N THR A 14 24.76 -42.43 16.88
CA THR A 14 24.36 -41.04 16.55
C THR A 14 24.54 -40.64 15.09
N LYS A 15 25.20 -41.48 14.27
CA LYS A 15 25.51 -41.15 12.86
C LYS A 15 24.25 -40.89 12.03
N ASP A 16 23.18 -41.66 12.24
CA ASP A 16 21.96 -41.57 11.44
C ASP A 16 21.02 -40.45 11.94
N ASN A 17 20.95 -40.25 13.26
CA ASN A 17 20.09 -39.24 13.89
C ASN A 17 20.48 -37.78 13.59
N LYS A 18 21.77 -37.50 13.39
CA LYS A 18 22.25 -36.14 13.06
C LYS A 18 21.78 -35.68 11.69
N ASN A 19 21.69 -36.59 10.71
CA ASN A 19 21.22 -36.26 9.37
C ASN A 19 19.71 -35.99 9.36
N THR A 20 18.91 -36.78 10.08
CA THR A 20 17.46 -36.62 10.11
C THR A 20 17.01 -35.26 10.67
N LYS A 21 17.56 -34.81 11.80
CA LYS A 21 17.22 -33.50 12.39
C LYS A 21 17.60 -32.33 11.48
N LEU A 22 18.74 -32.43 10.80
CA LEU A 22 19.18 -31.40 9.86
C LEU A 22 18.29 -31.34 8.61
N ILE A 23 17.86 -32.50 8.10
CA ILE A 23 16.93 -32.59 6.97
C ILE A 23 15.60 -31.93 7.35
N GLN A 24 15.02 -32.31 8.49
CA GLN A 24 13.76 -31.73 8.99
C GLN A 24 13.86 -30.21 9.18
N LEU A 25 14.97 -29.72 9.72
CA LEU A 25 15.19 -28.28 9.87
C LEU A 25 15.24 -27.56 8.51
N LYS A 26 15.95 -28.12 7.53
CA LYS A 26 16.04 -27.54 6.17
C LYS A 26 14.68 -27.52 5.49
N GLU A 27 13.88 -28.57 5.63
CA GLU A 27 12.51 -28.64 5.11
C GLU A 27 11.61 -27.60 5.78
N ARG A 28 11.71 -27.45 7.10
CA ARG A 28 10.91 -26.44 7.81
C ARG A 28 11.30 -25.02 7.42
N ILE A 29 12.59 -24.73 7.25
CA ILE A 29 13.07 -23.45 6.71
C ILE A 29 12.47 -23.17 5.33
N LYS A 30 12.46 -24.16 4.42
CA LYS A 30 11.85 -24.03 3.08
C LYS A 30 10.36 -23.74 3.17
N SER A 31 9.64 -24.49 4.01
CA SER A 31 8.19 -24.33 4.20
C SER A 31 7.84 -22.92 4.70
N ILE A 32 8.53 -22.41 5.72
CA ILE A 32 8.33 -21.04 6.24
C ILE A 32 8.68 -20.00 5.18
N PHE A 33 9.77 -20.22 4.42
CA PHE A 33 10.18 -19.30 3.37
C PHE A 33 9.12 -19.22 2.27
N GLN A 34 8.59 -20.35 1.81
CA GLN A 34 7.55 -20.43 0.78
C GLN A 34 6.22 -19.82 1.26
N SER A 35 5.78 -20.15 2.48
CA SER A 35 4.54 -19.58 3.04
C SER A 35 4.63 -18.06 3.23
N SER A 36 5.83 -17.54 3.48
CA SER A 36 6.09 -16.11 3.53
C SER A 36 6.19 -15.42 2.16
N HIS A 37 5.87 -16.12 1.06
CA HIS A 37 6.04 -15.63 -0.31
C HIS A 37 7.48 -15.16 -0.58
N GLN A 38 8.45 -15.88 -0.02
CA GLN A 38 9.88 -15.58 -0.16
C GLN A 38 10.32 -14.23 0.46
N ILE A 39 9.47 -13.61 1.29
CA ILE A 39 9.75 -12.33 1.94
C ILE A 39 10.66 -12.54 3.15
N TYR A 40 10.51 -13.63 3.91
CA TYR A 40 11.21 -13.78 5.18
C TYR A 40 12.70 -14.11 5.00
N GLY A 41 13.56 -13.27 5.59
CA GLY A 41 14.97 -13.56 5.82
C GLY A 41 15.21 -14.37 7.09
N SER A 42 16.49 -14.69 7.35
CA SER A 42 16.94 -15.55 8.46
C SER A 42 16.40 -15.13 9.83
N THR A 43 16.33 -13.83 10.13
CA THR A 43 15.79 -13.33 11.41
C THR A 43 14.32 -13.66 11.61
N ARG A 44 13.48 -13.50 10.56
CA ARG A 44 12.04 -13.79 10.66
C ARG A 44 11.77 -15.29 10.68
N ILE A 45 12.52 -16.06 9.89
CA ILE A 45 12.46 -17.53 9.91
C ILE A 45 12.87 -18.06 11.28
N GLN A 46 13.96 -17.55 11.87
CA GLN A 46 14.40 -17.95 13.21
C GLN A 46 13.32 -17.67 14.26
N LYS A 47 12.64 -16.51 14.21
CA LYS A 47 11.52 -16.21 15.11
C LYS A 47 10.34 -17.15 14.91
N MET A 48 10.04 -17.58 13.68
CA MET A 48 8.98 -18.57 13.43
C MET A 48 9.35 -19.93 14.02
N LEU A 49 10.58 -20.40 13.79
CA LEU A 49 11.07 -21.66 14.35
C LEU A 49 11.07 -21.63 15.89
N ALA A 50 11.44 -20.50 16.50
CA ALA A 50 11.42 -20.35 17.95
C ALA A 50 10.00 -20.50 18.55
N ARG A 51 8.95 -20.05 17.83
CA ARG A 51 7.54 -20.27 18.23
C ARG A 51 7.13 -21.75 18.19
N GLU A 52 7.85 -22.55 17.42
CA GLU A 52 7.66 -24.00 17.32
C GLU A 52 8.58 -24.77 18.28
N ASN A 53 9.23 -24.08 19.22
CA ASN A 53 10.24 -24.63 20.13
C ASN A 53 11.50 -25.18 19.41
N ILE A 54 11.75 -24.77 18.16
CA ILE A 54 12.94 -25.12 17.39
C ILE A 54 13.94 -23.96 17.49
N VAL A 55 14.85 -24.05 18.46
CA VAL A 55 15.76 -22.94 18.80
C VAL A 55 17.13 -23.12 18.13
N TYR A 56 17.44 -22.21 17.20
CA TYR A 56 18.77 -22.06 16.59
C TYR A 56 19.15 -20.59 16.48
N SER A 57 20.45 -20.32 16.36
CA SER A 57 20.95 -18.96 16.13
C SER A 57 20.56 -18.46 14.74
N VAL A 58 20.34 -17.14 14.62
CA VAL A 58 20.03 -16.50 13.32
C VAL A 58 21.15 -16.76 12.30
N SER A 59 22.41 -16.74 12.75
CA SER A 59 23.58 -17.04 11.91
C SER A 59 23.54 -18.45 11.33
N TYR A 60 23.12 -19.44 12.11
CA TYR A 60 22.99 -20.83 11.64
C TYR A 60 21.85 -20.97 10.62
N ILE A 61 20.69 -20.35 10.88
CA ILE A 61 19.58 -20.32 9.91
C ILE A 61 20.03 -19.62 8.62
N SER A 62 20.75 -18.50 8.72
CA SER A 62 21.28 -17.78 7.56
C SER A 62 22.26 -18.63 6.75
N TYR A 63 23.11 -19.41 7.41
CA TYR A 63 24.01 -20.35 6.77
C TYR A 63 23.23 -21.43 5.99
N LEU A 64 22.19 -22.01 6.60
CA LEU A 64 21.36 -23.02 5.96
C LEU A 64 20.57 -22.46 4.78
N MET A 65 19.97 -21.28 4.92
CA MET A 65 19.29 -20.59 3.81
C MET A 65 20.22 -20.40 2.62
N ARG A 66 21.47 -19.96 2.85
CA ARG A 66 22.48 -19.81 1.80
C ARG A 66 22.81 -21.15 1.13
N LYS A 67 22.96 -22.22 1.90
CA LYS A 67 23.19 -23.57 1.35
C LYS A 67 22.00 -24.10 0.54
N LEU A 68 20.79 -23.62 0.83
CA LEU A 68 19.56 -23.99 0.11
C LEU A 68 19.24 -23.03 -1.05
N GLY A 69 20.06 -22.00 -1.29
CA GLY A 69 19.81 -21.00 -2.34
C GLY A 69 18.64 -20.05 -2.03
N LEU A 70 18.19 -19.96 -0.78
CA LEU A 70 17.03 -19.15 -0.39
C LEU A 70 17.47 -17.71 -0.12
N LYS A 71 16.92 -16.75 -0.89
CA LYS A 71 17.20 -15.32 -0.74
C LYS A 71 15.90 -14.54 -0.60
N SER A 72 15.78 -13.75 0.47
CA SER A 72 14.62 -12.89 0.70
C SER A 72 14.45 -11.87 -0.44
N VAL A 73 13.25 -11.79 -0.99
CA VAL A 73 12.89 -10.84 -2.04
C VAL A 73 12.29 -9.59 -1.40
N LEU A 74 13.15 -8.63 -1.07
CA LEU A 74 12.75 -7.28 -0.68
C LEU A 74 12.47 -6.44 -1.94
N LYS A 75 11.39 -6.71 -2.65
CA LYS A 75 10.92 -5.72 -3.64
C LYS A 75 9.40 -5.77 -3.79
N LYS A 76 8.71 -4.81 -3.16
CA LYS A 76 7.45 -4.33 -3.73
C LYS A 76 7.82 -3.68 -5.07
N LYS A 77 7.32 -4.23 -6.18
CA LYS A 77 7.30 -3.49 -7.44
C LYS A 77 6.52 -2.20 -7.17
N PHE A 78 7.09 -1.04 -7.47
CA PHE A 78 6.31 0.20 -7.50
C PHE A 78 5.32 0.04 -8.66
N VAL A 79 4.04 -0.08 -8.32
CA VAL A 79 2.97 -0.11 -9.33
C VAL A 79 2.61 1.34 -9.59
N VAL A 80 2.82 1.79 -10.82
CA VAL A 80 2.35 3.10 -11.27
C VAL A 80 0.83 2.98 -11.44
N THR A 81 0.08 3.45 -10.45
CA THR A 81 -1.39 3.35 -10.43
C THR A 81 -2.07 4.52 -11.14
N THR A 82 -1.36 5.64 -11.29
CA THR A 82 -1.90 6.87 -11.86
C THR A 82 -1.25 7.14 -13.21
N ASN A 83 -2.03 7.08 -14.28
CA ASN A 83 -1.57 7.57 -15.58
C ASN A 83 -1.74 9.10 -15.61
N SER A 84 -0.72 9.84 -15.21
CA SER A 84 -0.67 11.30 -15.37
C SER A 84 -0.12 11.73 -16.73
N ASP A 85 0.02 10.79 -17.67
CA ASP A 85 0.45 10.98 -19.04
C ASP A 85 -0.76 10.77 -19.96
N HIS A 86 -1.64 11.77 -19.96
CA HIS A 86 -2.84 11.81 -20.76
C HIS A 86 -2.98 13.21 -21.39
N ASP A 87 -3.65 13.29 -22.54
CA ASP A 87 -3.90 14.56 -23.22
C ASP A 87 -5.08 15.36 -22.63
N ASN A 88 -5.67 14.89 -21.53
CA ASN A 88 -6.78 15.62 -20.89
C ASN A 88 -6.32 16.99 -20.35
N PRO A 89 -7.22 17.99 -20.36
CA PRO A 89 -6.91 19.33 -19.87
C PRO A 89 -6.49 19.31 -18.40
N ILE A 90 -5.36 19.95 -18.10
CA ILE A 90 -4.80 20.08 -16.76
C ILE A 90 -5.09 21.50 -16.26
N THR A 91 -5.62 21.64 -15.05
CA THR A 91 -5.87 22.94 -14.43
C THR A 91 -4.70 23.40 -13.57
N THR A 92 -4.58 24.71 -13.37
CA THR A 92 -3.52 25.32 -12.56
C THR A 92 -3.69 24.94 -11.07
N ASN A 93 -2.56 24.82 -10.35
CA ASN A 93 -2.60 24.62 -8.91
C ASN A 93 -2.97 25.93 -8.18
N PHE A 94 -4.27 26.22 -8.09
CA PHE A 94 -4.82 27.33 -7.31
C PHE A 94 -4.76 27.13 -5.79
N LEU A 95 -4.79 25.88 -5.28
CA LEU A 95 -4.67 25.64 -3.83
C LEU A 95 -3.28 26.01 -3.31
N ASN A 96 -2.24 25.73 -4.09
CA ASN A 96 -0.84 26.09 -3.84
C ASN A 96 -0.37 25.76 -2.41
N ARG A 97 -0.81 24.60 -1.87
CA ARG A 97 -0.52 24.12 -0.50
C ARG A 97 -1.08 24.99 0.63
N GLU A 98 -1.99 25.90 0.33
CA GLU A 98 -2.73 26.65 1.34
C GLU A 98 -3.85 25.78 1.91
N PHE A 99 -3.47 24.81 2.73
CA PHE A 99 -4.39 23.86 3.36
C PHE A 99 -5.21 24.47 4.51
N ASN A 100 -4.93 25.71 4.88
CA ASN A 100 -5.75 26.45 5.83
C ASN A 100 -6.95 27.07 5.11
N ALA A 101 -8.15 26.78 5.63
CA ALA A 101 -9.39 27.41 5.24
C ALA A 101 -10.08 27.94 6.50
N LEU A 102 -10.51 29.20 6.48
CA LEU A 102 -11.18 29.83 7.61
C LEU A 102 -12.70 29.58 7.62
N GLU A 103 -13.25 29.17 6.47
CA GLU A 103 -14.68 29.00 6.27
C GLU A 103 -15.00 27.65 5.64
N ILE A 104 -16.02 27.01 6.20
CA ILE A 104 -16.62 25.77 5.69
C ILE A 104 -17.12 25.99 4.25
N GLY A 105 -16.86 25.02 3.38
CA GLY A 105 -17.35 25.05 2.00
C GLY A 105 -16.57 26.00 1.07
N LYS A 106 -15.34 26.40 1.43
CA LYS A 106 -14.44 27.19 0.57
C LYS A 106 -13.37 26.35 -0.13
N LYS A 107 -12.79 25.35 0.54
CA LYS A 107 -11.72 24.54 -0.04
C LYS A 107 -11.95 23.07 0.30
N TRP A 108 -12.25 22.26 -0.69
CA TRP A 108 -12.33 20.81 -0.53
C TRP A 108 -11.17 20.13 -1.26
N VAL A 109 -10.66 19.06 -0.66
CA VAL A 109 -9.62 18.22 -1.25
C VAL A 109 -10.17 16.82 -1.43
N SER A 110 -9.80 16.17 -2.53
CA SER A 110 -10.18 14.80 -2.81
C SER A 110 -8.98 13.95 -3.17
N ASP A 111 -9.02 12.71 -2.70
CA ASP A 111 -8.05 11.67 -3.01
C ASP A 111 -8.75 10.33 -3.26
N ILE A 112 -8.15 9.51 -4.12
CA ILE A 112 -8.54 8.12 -4.36
C ILE A 112 -7.41 7.21 -3.92
N THR A 113 -7.68 6.38 -2.92
CA THR A 113 -6.75 5.38 -2.43
C THR A 113 -7.30 3.98 -2.63
N TYR A 114 -6.41 2.99 -2.79
CA TYR A 114 -6.81 1.59 -2.93
C TYR A 114 -6.72 0.89 -1.58
N ILE A 115 -7.80 0.22 -1.18
CA ILE A 115 -7.87 -0.56 0.04
C ILE A 115 -8.21 -2.00 -0.28
N ARG A 116 -7.64 -2.93 0.48
CA ARG A 116 -7.92 -4.36 0.32
C ARG A 116 -9.09 -4.74 1.21
N VAL A 117 -10.15 -5.30 0.62
CA VAL A 117 -11.33 -5.82 1.34
C VAL A 117 -11.44 -7.30 1.01
N GLY A 118 -11.09 -8.15 1.98
CA GLY A 118 -10.92 -9.58 1.75
C GLY A 118 -9.85 -9.86 0.69
N ASP A 119 -10.25 -10.55 -0.38
CA ASP A 119 -9.37 -10.91 -1.50
C ASP A 119 -9.46 -9.97 -2.70
N HIS A 120 -10.20 -8.86 -2.58
CA HIS A 120 -10.40 -7.88 -3.64
C HIS A 120 -9.75 -6.53 -3.31
N TRP A 121 -9.35 -5.82 -4.36
CA TRP A 121 -8.93 -4.42 -4.29
C TRP A 121 -10.11 -3.52 -4.59
N ASN A 122 -10.38 -2.59 -3.69
CA ASN A 122 -11.44 -1.60 -3.82
C ASN A 122 -10.81 -0.21 -3.79
N TYR A 123 -11.51 0.77 -4.34
CA TYR A 123 -11.06 2.15 -4.46
C TYR A 123 -11.90 3.04 -3.55
N LEU A 124 -11.25 3.63 -2.55
CA LEU A 124 -11.85 4.55 -1.61
C LEU A 124 -11.59 5.98 -2.10
N THR A 125 -12.66 6.63 -2.57
CA THR A 125 -12.65 8.05 -2.87
C THR A 125 -13.10 8.83 -1.64
N THR A 126 -12.33 9.83 -1.23
CA THR A 126 -12.69 10.72 -0.11
C THR A 126 -12.73 12.17 -0.55
N ILE A 127 -13.59 12.96 0.10
CA ILE A 127 -13.65 14.41 -0.04
C ILE A 127 -13.66 15.00 1.37
N ILE A 128 -12.69 15.86 1.65
CA ILE A 128 -12.49 16.52 2.93
C ILE A 128 -12.67 18.02 2.75
N ASP A 129 -13.36 18.65 3.70
CA ASP A 129 -13.37 20.10 3.82
C ASP A 129 -12.19 20.56 4.67
N LEU A 130 -11.40 21.49 4.16
CA LEU A 130 -10.18 21.93 4.84
C LEU A 130 -10.43 22.81 6.07
N ALA A 131 -11.63 23.39 6.20
CA ALA A 131 -11.92 24.30 7.31
C ALA A 131 -12.05 23.57 8.65
N ASP A 132 -12.75 22.44 8.65
CA ASP A 132 -13.00 21.63 9.85
C ASP A 132 -12.43 20.20 9.75
N ARG A 133 -11.74 19.88 8.66
CA ARG A 133 -11.16 18.56 8.36
C ARG A 133 -12.19 17.43 8.34
N LYS A 134 -13.48 17.76 8.20
CA LYS A 134 -14.54 16.76 8.11
C LYS A 134 -14.49 16.07 6.75
N VAL A 135 -14.58 14.74 6.76
CA VAL A 135 -14.90 13.95 5.57
C VAL A 135 -16.36 14.25 5.19
N VAL A 136 -16.56 15.10 4.19
CA VAL A 136 -17.89 15.48 3.70
C VAL A 136 -18.50 14.39 2.83
N SER A 137 -17.67 13.54 2.23
CA SER A 137 -18.12 12.37 1.48
C SER A 137 -17.03 11.32 1.37
N TRP A 138 -17.46 10.08 1.30
CA TRP A 138 -16.63 8.96 0.87
C TRP A 138 -17.46 7.94 0.11
N ILE A 139 -16.83 7.28 -0.85
CA ILE A 139 -17.38 6.19 -1.66
C ILE A 139 -16.33 5.09 -1.77
N LEU A 140 -16.76 3.85 -1.59
CA LEU A 140 -15.97 2.66 -1.89
C LEU A 140 -16.52 2.06 -3.19
N SER A 141 -15.66 1.89 -4.20
CA SER A 141 -16.00 1.29 -5.49
C SER A 141 -15.13 0.06 -5.78
N GLU A 142 -15.65 -0.86 -6.59
CA GLU A 142 -14.92 -2.05 -7.06
C GLU A 142 -14.12 -1.78 -8.35
N ASP A 143 -14.43 -0.67 -9.03
CA ASP A 143 -13.72 -0.18 -10.21
C ASP A 143 -13.23 1.26 -10.01
N MET A 144 -12.38 1.72 -10.93
CA MET A 144 -11.81 3.07 -10.95
C MET A 144 -12.49 3.97 -12.00
N THR A 145 -13.76 3.73 -12.34
CA THR A 145 -14.49 4.59 -13.26
C THR A 145 -14.81 5.93 -12.61
N THR A 146 -14.84 7.01 -13.40
CA THR A 146 -15.20 8.35 -12.91
C THR A 146 -16.58 8.35 -12.23
N GLU A 147 -17.54 7.65 -12.84
CA GLU A 147 -18.92 7.48 -12.38
C GLU A 147 -18.97 6.96 -10.94
N ASN A 148 -18.29 5.84 -10.68
CA ASN A 148 -18.36 5.15 -9.40
C ASN A 148 -17.43 5.75 -8.33
N THR A 149 -16.47 6.58 -8.73
CA THR A 149 -15.51 7.24 -7.83
C THR A 149 -15.89 8.71 -7.59
N VAL A 150 -15.23 9.64 -8.29
CA VAL A 150 -15.26 11.09 -8.06
C VAL A 150 -16.66 11.65 -8.25
N TYR A 151 -17.39 11.23 -9.28
CA TYR A 151 -18.72 11.78 -9.58
C TYR A 151 -19.72 11.44 -8.48
N LYS A 152 -19.80 10.17 -8.07
CA LYS A 152 -20.67 9.71 -6.99
C LYS A 152 -20.29 10.34 -5.64
N ALA A 153 -18.99 10.43 -5.35
CA ALA A 153 -18.51 11.08 -4.13
C ALA A 153 -18.90 12.56 -4.10
N TRP A 154 -18.78 13.27 -5.22
CA TRP A 154 -19.16 14.67 -5.37
C TRP A 154 -20.65 14.91 -5.11
N ILE A 155 -21.54 14.13 -5.74
CA ILE A 155 -22.99 14.26 -5.51
C ILE A 155 -23.32 14.12 -4.02
N LYS A 156 -22.76 13.09 -3.37
CA LYS A 156 -22.96 12.85 -1.94
C LYS A 156 -22.40 13.98 -1.08
N ALA A 157 -21.25 14.56 -1.45
CA ALA A 157 -20.68 15.71 -0.75
C ALA A 157 -21.58 16.95 -0.84
N ARG A 158 -22.10 17.24 -2.04
CA ARG A 158 -23.02 18.37 -2.28
C ARG A 158 -24.34 18.25 -1.53
N ASN A 159 -24.83 17.02 -1.33
CA ASN A 159 -26.00 16.76 -0.48
C ASN A 159 -25.71 16.91 1.02
N THR A 160 -24.45 16.83 1.42
CA THR A 160 -24.04 16.90 2.83
C THR A 160 -23.62 18.31 3.23
N ARG A 161 -23.09 19.09 2.29
CA ARG A 161 -22.54 20.43 2.58
C ARG A 161 -22.61 21.36 1.37
N ASP A 162 -22.98 22.60 1.66
CA ASP A 162 -23.00 23.68 0.68
C ASP A 162 -21.59 24.23 0.37
N ILE A 163 -21.39 24.63 -0.88
CA ILE A 163 -20.20 25.37 -1.33
C ILE A 163 -20.49 26.87 -1.30
N LYS A 164 -19.46 27.64 -1.01
CA LYS A 164 -19.51 29.10 -0.97
C LYS A 164 -18.94 29.70 -2.25
N GLU A 165 -19.10 31.02 -2.40
CA GLU A 165 -18.49 31.76 -3.50
C GLU A 165 -16.96 31.63 -3.46
N GLY A 166 -16.30 31.48 -4.61
CA GLY A 166 -14.85 31.23 -4.69
C GLY A 166 -14.43 29.87 -4.11
N PHE A 167 -15.26 28.85 -4.28
CA PHE A 167 -14.98 27.49 -3.82
C PHE A 167 -13.88 26.85 -4.68
N ILE A 168 -12.92 26.20 -4.02
CA ILE A 168 -11.85 25.44 -4.66
C ILE A 168 -12.06 23.95 -4.42
N PHE A 169 -12.09 23.18 -5.49
CA PHE A 169 -11.98 21.72 -5.44
C PHE A 169 -10.57 21.30 -5.89
N HIS A 170 -9.79 20.72 -4.99
CA HIS A 170 -8.42 20.29 -5.27
C HIS A 170 -8.28 18.77 -5.33
N SER A 171 -7.53 18.28 -6.31
CA SER A 171 -7.22 16.85 -6.46
C SER A 171 -5.85 16.64 -7.10
N ASP A 172 -5.43 15.37 -7.22
CA ASP A 172 -4.34 15.04 -8.12
C ASP A 172 -4.75 15.15 -9.61
N ARG A 173 -3.81 14.78 -10.49
CA ARG A 173 -4.01 14.70 -11.95
C ARG A 173 -4.43 13.30 -12.40
N GLY A 174 -5.21 12.58 -11.59
CA GLY A 174 -5.77 11.29 -11.98
C GLY A 174 -6.78 11.43 -13.11
N VAL A 175 -6.84 10.45 -14.01
CA VAL A 175 -7.75 10.45 -15.18
C VAL A 175 -9.22 10.63 -14.79
N GLN A 176 -9.60 10.23 -13.57
CA GLN A 176 -10.95 10.39 -13.02
C GLN A 176 -11.29 11.87 -12.83
N TYR A 177 -10.36 12.64 -12.26
CA TYR A 177 -10.52 14.08 -12.01
C TYR A 177 -10.41 14.93 -13.27
N THR A 178 -9.68 14.46 -14.29
CA THR A 178 -9.51 15.15 -15.58
C THR A 178 -10.50 14.70 -16.64
N SER A 179 -11.41 13.77 -16.31
CA SER A 179 -12.39 13.26 -17.26
C SER A 179 -13.35 14.35 -17.72
N THR A 180 -13.82 14.27 -18.96
CA THR A 180 -14.76 15.24 -19.56
C THR A 180 -15.96 15.47 -18.66
N LYS A 181 -16.50 14.40 -18.06
CA LYS A 181 -17.67 14.48 -17.17
C LYS A 181 -17.43 15.34 -15.93
N VAL A 182 -16.27 15.21 -15.28
CA VAL A 182 -15.93 16.02 -14.10
C VAL A 182 -15.60 17.45 -14.50
N MET A 183 -14.88 17.64 -15.61
CA MET A 183 -14.58 18.96 -16.16
C MET A 183 -15.85 19.74 -16.51
N THR A 184 -16.80 19.12 -17.22
CA THR A 184 -18.09 19.73 -17.52
C THR A 184 -18.84 20.10 -16.24
N LEU A 185 -18.93 19.18 -15.28
CA LEU A 185 -19.61 19.40 -14.00
C LEU A 185 -19.09 20.63 -13.23
N PHE A 186 -17.77 20.83 -13.22
CA PHE A 186 -17.15 21.96 -12.53
C PHE A 186 -17.24 23.26 -13.34
N ASN A 187 -17.07 23.19 -14.67
CA ASN A 187 -17.16 24.37 -15.53
C ASN A 187 -18.60 24.93 -15.65
N GLU A 188 -19.63 24.10 -15.49
CA GLU A 188 -21.03 24.54 -15.49
C GLU A 188 -21.43 25.30 -14.22
N ASN A 189 -20.65 25.19 -13.14
CA ASN A 189 -20.92 25.87 -11.88
C ASN A 189 -19.88 26.96 -11.61
N ILE A 190 -20.27 28.22 -11.82
CA ILE A 190 -19.39 29.39 -11.71
C ILE A 190 -18.70 29.55 -10.35
N LYS A 191 -19.24 28.95 -9.28
CA LYS A 191 -18.65 29.01 -7.95
C LYS A 191 -17.43 28.11 -7.79
N ILE A 192 -17.24 27.14 -8.69
CA ILE A 192 -16.23 26.09 -8.57
C ILE A 192 -14.99 26.47 -9.37
N THR A 193 -13.87 26.56 -8.67
CA THR A 193 -12.54 26.59 -9.27
C THR A 193 -11.88 25.23 -9.07
N GLN A 194 -11.71 24.48 -10.16
CA GLN A 194 -10.96 23.22 -10.10
C GLN A 194 -9.46 23.51 -10.02
N SER A 195 -8.80 22.87 -9.07
CA SER A 195 -7.36 22.96 -8.85
C SER A 195 -6.74 21.57 -8.87
N MET A 196 -5.57 21.42 -9.50
CA MET A 196 -4.85 20.15 -9.53
C MET A 196 -3.41 20.30 -9.06
N SER A 197 -2.89 19.26 -8.39
CA SER A 197 -1.48 19.18 -7.99
C SER A 197 -0.52 19.24 -9.20
N ARG A 198 0.75 19.58 -8.98
CA ARG A 198 1.77 19.51 -10.04
C ARG A 198 2.18 18.05 -10.31
N LYS A 199 2.56 17.73 -11.55
CA LYS A 199 3.04 16.38 -11.94
C LYS A 199 4.19 15.98 -11.01
N GLY A 200 4.07 14.82 -10.35
CA GLY A 200 5.09 14.29 -9.46
C GLY A 200 5.26 15.01 -8.11
N ASN A 201 4.31 15.86 -7.70
CA ASN A 201 4.42 16.65 -6.47
C ASN A 201 3.40 16.20 -5.40
N CYS A 202 3.76 15.18 -4.62
CA CYS A 202 2.89 14.63 -3.57
C CYS A 202 2.56 15.65 -2.46
N TRP A 203 3.41 16.64 -2.24
CA TRP A 203 3.22 17.68 -1.22
C TRP A 203 2.00 18.57 -1.49
N ASP A 204 1.53 18.63 -2.73
CA ASP A 204 0.38 19.45 -3.10
C ASP A 204 -0.95 18.84 -2.58
N ASN A 205 -0.95 17.55 -2.21
CA ASN A 205 -2.12 16.82 -1.67
C ASN A 205 -1.90 16.29 -0.24
N ALA A 206 -0.86 16.76 0.47
CA ALA A 206 -0.48 16.24 1.80
C ALA A 206 -1.31 16.91 2.92
N VAL A 207 -2.61 16.63 2.95
CA VAL A 207 -3.60 17.22 3.87
C VAL A 207 -3.87 16.40 5.12
#